data_AF-A0A0F9GUY1-F1
#
_entry.id   AF-A0A0F9GUY1-F1
#
_cell.length_a   1.000
_cell.length_b   1.000
_cell.length_c   1.000
_cell.angle_alpha   90.00
_cell.angle_beta   90.00
_cell.angle_gamma   90.00
#
_symmetry.space_group_name_H-M   'P 1'
#
loop_
_entity.id
_entity.type
_entity.pdbx_description
1 polymer ?
#
loop_
_entity_poly.entity_id
_entity_poly.type
_entity_poly.pdbx_seq_one_letter_code
_entity_poly.pdbx_strand_id
1 'polypeptide(L)'
;MATVNFFIGGTATGSKNIWKMQDDGTDITILYSALTAAGEIVRALVKDIDGNLYVGTSNGKVYKYTDSGSALSLDTSWATAGIYTVAASNEVHALSVDINKFLAIAHTKSGTEHCALLNASGAEQWDADTGSNSNTCEAAA
;
A
#
# COMPACT_ATOMS: atom_id res chain seq x y z
N MET A 1 15.32 6.51 26.01
CA MET A 1 15.41 6.92 24.60
C MET A 1 14.01 7.17 24.08
N ALA A 2 13.85 7.86 22.95
CA ALA A 2 12.53 8.00 22.32
C ALA A 2 12.13 6.66 21.70
N THR A 3 10.87 6.26 21.85
CA THR A 3 10.33 5.08 21.17
C THR A 3 9.92 5.43 19.74
N VAL A 4 10.17 4.52 18.80
CA VAL A 4 9.79 4.68 17.39
C VAL A 4 8.90 3.52 16.99
N ASN A 5 7.80 3.84 16.30
CA ASN A 5 6.91 2.82 15.73
C ASN A 5 7.12 2.75 14.22
N PHE A 6 7.21 1.54 13.68
CA PHE A 6 7.32 1.29 12.25
C PHE A 6 6.47 0.10 11.81
N PHE A 7 6.21 0.01 10.51
CA PHE A 7 5.46 -1.09 9.91
C PHE A 7 6.38 -1.95 9.06
N ILE A 8 6.18 -3.26 9.12
CA ILE A 8 6.81 -4.24 8.24
C ILE A 8 5.71 -5.05 7.56
N GLY A 9 5.90 -5.31 6.27
CA GLY A 9 5.11 -6.24 5.49
C GLY A 9 5.97 -7.41 5.04
N GLY A 10 5.36 -8.56 4.77
CA GLY A 10 6.08 -9.69 4.21
C GLY A 10 5.17 -10.79 3.69
N THR A 11 5.72 -12.00 3.61
CA THR A 11 4.96 -13.20 3.26
C THR A 11 4.01 -13.56 4.39
N ALA A 12 2.77 -13.91 4.05
CA ALA A 12 1.80 -14.36 5.02
C ALA A 12 2.30 -15.59 5.79
N THR A 13 2.49 -15.45 7.10
CA THR A 13 2.71 -16.58 8.01
C THR A 13 1.40 -16.83 8.74
N GLY A 14 0.64 -17.83 8.30
CA GLY A 14 -0.73 -18.03 8.76
C GLY A 14 -1.64 -16.89 8.29
N SER A 15 -2.28 -16.19 9.24
CA SER A 15 -3.25 -15.12 8.97
C SER A 15 -2.69 -13.71 9.18
N LYS A 16 -1.39 -13.49 8.96
CA LYS A 16 -0.72 -12.20 9.20
C LYS A 16 0.36 -11.95 8.16
N ASN A 17 0.36 -10.76 7.55
CA ASN A 17 1.41 -10.32 6.62
C ASN A 17 1.81 -8.85 6.79
N ILE A 18 1.26 -8.15 7.79
CA ILE A 18 1.63 -6.80 8.21
C ILE A 18 1.83 -6.80 9.73
N TRP A 19 2.88 -6.14 10.20
CA TRP A 19 3.18 -5.96 11.63
C TRP A 19 3.51 -4.51 11.93
N LYS A 20 2.97 -3.99 13.03
CA LYS A 20 3.48 -2.76 13.65
C LYS A 20 4.41 -3.13 14.79
N MET A 21 5.59 -2.54 14.77
CA MET A 21 6.64 -2.80 15.75
C MET A 21 7.04 -1.50 16.43
N GLN A 22 7.44 -1.61 17.69
CA GLN A 22 8.02 -0.53 18.48
C GLN A 22 9.47 -0.88 18.78
N ASP A 23 10.37 0.06 18.51
CA ASP A 23 11.76 0.04 18.93
C ASP A 23 11.96 1.10 20.03
N ASP A 24 12.46 0.67 21.18
CA ASP A 24 12.79 1.55 22.32
C ASP A 24 14.30 1.83 22.46
N GLY A 25 15.10 1.34 21.50
CA GLY A 25 16.55 1.40 21.48
C GLY A 25 17.25 0.23 22.19
N THR A 26 16.49 -0.66 22.83
CA THR A 26 16.98 -1.88 23.47
C THR A 26 16.33 -3.14 22.94
N ASP A 27 15.03 -3.10 22.68
CA ASP A 27 14.24 -4.22 22.19
C ASP A 27 13.28 -3.78 21.08
N ILE A 28 12.88 -4.75 20.26
CA ILE A 28 11.81 -4.60 19.27
C ILE A 28 10.60 -5.42 19.70
N THR A 29 9.49 -4.75 19.97
CA THR A 29 8.22 -5.37 20.38
C THR A 29 7.19 -5.29 19.26
N ILE A 30 6.51 -6.40 18.95
CA ILE A 30 5.35 -6.41 18.06
C ILE A 30 4.15 -5.87 18.83
N LEU A 31 3.55 -4.77 18.36
CA LEU A 31 2.36 -4.19 18.97
C LEU A 31 1.09 -4.91 18.50
N TYR A 32 0.93 -5.04 17.17
CA TYR A 32 -0.19 -5.75 16.54
C TYR A 32 0.15 -6.10 15.09
N SER A 33 -0.74 -6.87 14.48
CA SER A 33 -0.59 -7.42 13.13
C SER A 33 -1.90 -7.41 12.37
N ALA A 34 -1.83 -7.36 11.05
CA ALA A 34 -2.99 -7.45 10.15
C ALA A 34 -2.72 -8.39 8.97
N LEU A 35 -3.77 -8.62 8.17
CA LEU A 35 -3.73 -9.41 6.95
C LEU A 35 -4.42 -8.62 5.82
N THR A 36 -3.79 -8.58 4.64
CA THR A 36 -4.44 -8.12 3.39
C THR A 36 -5.47 -9.15 2.91
N ALA A 37 -4.99 -10.32 2.49
CA ALA A 37 -5.78 -11.52 2.24
C ALA A 37 -4.89 -12.77 2.35
N ALA A 38 -5.52 -13.94 2.45
CA ALA A 38 -4.79 -15.21 2.51
C ALA A 38 -4.02 -15.46 1.20
N GLY A 39 -2.74 -15.80 1.32
CA GLY A 39 -1.86 -16.11 0.18
C GLY A 39 -1.25 -14.89 -0.52
N GLU A 40 -1.53 -13.67 -0.05
CA GLU A 40 -0.90 -12.46 -0.59
C GLU A 40 0.40 -12.11 0.14
N ILE A 41 1.41 -11.72 -0.62
CA ILE A 41 2.68 -11.20 -0.10
C ILE A 41 2.61 -9.67 -0.15
N VAL A 42 2.94 -9.01 0.97
CA VAL A 42 3.12 -7.56 0.98
C VAL A 42 4.45 -7.23 0.32
N ARG A 43 4.38 -6.40 -0.72
CA ARG A 43 5.54 -5.96 -1.52
C ARG A 43 5.93 -4.52 -1.23
N ALA A 44 4.95 -3.67 -0.92
CA ALA A 44 5.16 -2.24 -0.70
C ALA A 44 4.28 -1.72 0.45
N LEU A 45 4.80 -0.76 1.19
CA LEU A 45 4.11 -0.05 2.27
C LEU A 45 4.41 1.44 2.16
N VAL A 46 3.39 2.28 2.32
CA VAL A 46 3.59 3.72 2.50
C VAL A 46 2.54 4.27 3.46
N LYS A 47 2.93 5.26 4.27
CA LYS A 47 2.05 5.92 5.24
C LYS A 47 1.80 7.36 4.80
N ASP A 48 0.54 7.80 4.81
CA ASP A 48 0.21 9.21 4.56
C ASP A 48 0.32 10.09 5.81
N ILE A 49 0.07 11.39 5.63
CA ILE A 49 0.17 12.41 6.68
C ILE A 49 -0.89 12.26 7.78
N ASP A 50 -2.04 11.65 7.49
CA ASP A 50 -3.07 11.34 8.50
C ASP A 50 -2.73 10.05 9.27
N GLY A 51 -1.79 9.28 8.73
CA GLY A 51 -1.32 8.04 9.28
C GLY A 51 -2.01 6.79 8.75
N ASN A 52 -2.74 6.89 7.64
CA ASN A 52 -3.24 5.71 6.95
C ASN A 52 -2.08 4.96 6.28
N LEU A 53 -2.18 3.64 6.26
CA LEU A 53 -1.20 2.75 5.67
C LEU A 53 -1.73 2.19 4.35
N TYR A 54 -1.05 2.47 3.25
CA TYR A 54 -1.29 1.85 1.95
C TYR A 54 -0.37 0.64 1.78
N VAL A 55 -0.93 -0.45 1.28
CA VAL A 55 -0.27 -1.75 1.19
C VAL A 55 -0.41 -2.29 -0.21
N GLY A 56 0.71 -2.44 -0.91
CA GLY A 56 0.80 -3.04 -2.24
C GLY A 56 1.17 -4.51 -2.15
N THR A 57 0.50 -5.35 -2.93
CA THR A 57 0.63 -6.82 -2.83
C THR A 57 1.15 -7.47 -4.12
N SER A 58 1.58 -8.72 -3.99
CA SER A 58 2.05 -9.58 -5.09
C SER A 58 0.94 -10.08 -6.03
N ASN A 59 -0.28 -9.54 -5.95
CA ASN A 59 -1.37 -9.84 -6.88
C ASN A 59 -2.00 -8.57 -7.46
N GLY A 60 -1.23 -7.46 -7.47
CA GLY A 60 -1.64 -6.22 -8.11
C GLY A 60 -2.70 -5.41 -7.35
N LYS A 61 -2.93 -5.72 -6.07
CA LYS A 61 -3.90 -4.97 -5.25
C LYS A 61 -3.22 -3.95 -4.38
N VAL A 62 -3.97 -2.89 -4.08
CA VAL A 62 -3.63 -1.91 -3.07
C VAL A 62 -4.73 -1.83 -2.02
N TYR A 63 -4.36 -2.04 -0.77
CA TYR A 63 -5.24 -1.92 0.39
C TYR A 63 -4.93 -0.62 1.13
N LYS A 64 -5.94 0.02 1.71
CA LYS A 64 -5.74 1.13 2.65
C LYS A 64 -6.25 0.75 4.04
N TYR A 65 -5.39 0.93 5.04
CA TYR A 65 -5.74 0.74 6.44
C TYR A 65 -5.71 2.05 7.20
N THR A 66 -6.69 2.27 8.07
CA THR A 66 -6.62 3.27 9.12
C THR A 66 -5.90 2.69 10.33
N ASP A 67 -4.96 3.44 10.90
CA ASP A 67 -4.28 3.09 12.14
C ASP A 67 -4.94 3.76 13.34
N SER A 68 -5.60 2.99 14.21
CA SER A 68 -6.24 3.53 15.43
C SER A 68 -5.26 3.69 16.61
N GLY A 69 -3.99 3.31 16.42
CA GLY A 69 -2.99 3.22 17.49
C GLY A 69 -3.00 1.90 18.25
N SER A 70 -4.09 1.12 18.19
CA SER A 70 -4.20 -0.22 18.78
C SER A 70 -4.44 -1.33 17.77
N ALA A 71 -4.89 -1.00 16.56
CA ALA A 71 -5.08 -1.95 15.47
C ALA A 71 -5.04 -1.25 14.10
N LEU A 72 -4.83 -2.05 13.04
CA LEU A 72 -5.14 -1.64 11.67
C LEU A 72 -6.56 -2.07 11.32
N SER A 73 -7.33 -1.19 10.68
CA SER A 73 -8.66 -1.49 10.15
C SER A 73 -8.71 -1.15 8.66
N LEU A 74 -9.25 -2.05 7.84
CA LEU A 74 -9.37 -1.83 6.40
C LEU A 74 -10.37 -0.69 6.14
N ASP A 75 -9.96 0.33 5.41
CA ASP A 75 -10.80 1.46 5.02
C ASP A 75 -11.66 1.06 3.81
N THR A 76 -12.84 0.50 4.08
CA THR A 76 -13.75 0.02 3.03
C THR A 76 -14.38 1.13 2.19
N SER A 77 -14.17 2.40 2.54
CA SER A 77 -14.71 3.57 1.85
C SER A 77 -13.77 4.18 0.81
N TRP A 78 -12.47 3.85 0.87
CA TRP A 78 -11.45 4.45 0.01
C TRP A 78 -11.47 3.95 -1.44
N ALA A 79 -11.79 2.69 -1.66
CA ALA A 79 -11.94 2.10 -2.98
C ALA A 79 -13.06 1.06 -2.90
N THR A 80 -13.29 0.28 -3.96
CA THR A 80 -14.27 -0.82 -3.89
C THR A 80 -13.90 -1.78 -2.76
N ALA A 81 -14.65 -1.70 -1.65
CA ALA A 81 -14.37 -2.41 -0.40
C ALA A 81 -12.95 -2.17 0.17
N GLY A 82 -12.37 -0.98 -0.06
CA GLY A 82 -11.04 -0.62 0.45
C GLY A 82 -9.87 -1.23 -0.31
N ILE A 83 -10.15 -1.75 -1.50
CA ILE A 83 -9.19 -2.41 -2.37
C ILE A 83 -9.24 -1.72 -3.74
N TYR A 84 -8.14 -1.10 -4.14
CA TYR A 84 -7.94 -0.78 -5.54
C TYR A 84 -7.32 -1.99 -6.23
N THR A 85 -7.96 -2.44 -7.30
CA THR A 85 -7.44 -3.49 -8.18
C THR A 85 -6.87 -2.82 -9.40
N VAL A 86 -5.56 -2.83 -9.54
CA VAL A 86 -4.91 -2.29 -10.73
C VAL A 86 -5.23 -3.24 -11.90
N ALA A 87 -5.88 -2.76 -12.96
CA ALA A 87 -6.49 -3.61 -13.97
C ALA A 87 -5.46 -4.50 -14.70
N ALA A 88 -5.54 -5.81 -14.46
CA ALA A 88 -4.62 -6.85 -14.96
C ALA A 88 -3.17 -6.75 -14.45
N SER A 89 -2.93 -6.04 -13.34
CA SER A 89 -1.63 -6.06 -12.67
C SER A 89 -1.36 -7.40 -11.99
N ASN A 90 -0.12 -7.85 -12.14
CA ASN A 90 0.41 -9.04 -11.47
C ASN A 90 0.94 -8.67 -10.09
N GLU A 91 1.66 -7.55 -9.94
CA GLU A 91 2.33 -7.18 -8.69
C GLU A 91 2.48 -5.67 -8.52
N VAL A 92 2.34 -5.19 -7.28
CA VAL A 92 2.75 -3.83 -6.90
C VAL A 92 4.18 -3.88 -6.38
N HIS A 93 5.07 -3.03 -6.89
CA HIS A 93 6.49 -3.02 -6.50
C HIS A 93 6.86 -1.84 -5.62
N ALA A 94 6.24 -0.68 -5.85
CA ALA A 94 6.49 0.51 -5.05
C ALA A 94 5.22 1.34 -4.90
N LEU A 95 5.15 2.06 -3.78
CA LEU A 95 4.10 3.02 -3.47
C LEU A 95 4.78 4.30 -2.99
N SER A 96 4.22 5.43 -3.38
CA SER A 96 4.55 6.72 -2.77
C SER A 96 3.27 7.55 -2.61
N VAL A 97 3.20 8.34 -1.55
CA VAL A 97 2.05 9.18 -1.27
C VAL A 97 2.53 10.59 -0.97
N ASP A 98 1.86 11.59 -1.55
CA ASP A 98 2.18 12.99 -1.30
C ASP A 98 1.36 13.58 -0.14
N ILE A 99 1.58 14.87 0.16
CA ILE A 99 0.87 15.58 1.24
C ILE A 99 -0.63 15.78 0.95
N ASN A 100 -1.02 15.72 -0.33
CA ASN A 100 -2.41 15.83 -0.78
C ASN A 100 -3.10 14.46 -0.85
N LYS A 101 -2.41 13.38 -0.44
CA LYS A 101 -2.89 11.99 -0.45
C LYS A 101 -3.13 11.45 -1.85
N PHE A 102 -2.42 11.97 -2.85
CA PHE A 102 -2.29 11.27 -4.12
C PHE A 102 -1.33 10.11 -3.94
N LEU A 103 -1.78 8.91 -4.34
CA LEU A 103 -1.02 7.69 -4.26
C LEU A 103 -0.52 7.32 -5.66
N ALA A 104 0.79 7.38 -5.85
CA ALA A 104 1.44 6.84 -7.03
C ALA A 104 1.80 5.36 -6.79
N ILE A 105 1.44 4.54 -7.77
CA ILE A 105 1.60 3.08 -7.72
C ILE A 105 2.51 2.70 -8.89
N ALA A 106 3.60 1.99 -8.59
CA ALA A 106 4.39 1.31 -9.61
C ALA A 106 4.06 -0.18 -9.58
N HIS A 107 3.63 -0.71 -10.72
CA HIS A 107 3.12 -2.07 -10.84
C HIS A 107 3.62 -2.76 -12.10
N THR A 108 3.43 -4.07 -12.18
CA THR A 108 3.68 -4.82 -13.41
C THR A 108 2.41 -5.44 -13.94
N LYS A 109 2.24 -5.41 -15.26
CA LYS A 109 1.17 -6.11 -15.98
C LYS A 109 1.78 -6.95 -17.07
N SER A 110 1.50 -8.25 -17.04
CA SER A 110 2.03 -9.20 -18.03
C SER A 110 3.56 -9.10 -18.21
N GLY A 111 4.29 -8.77 -17.14
CA GLY A 111 5.76 -8.62 -17.15
C GLY A 111 6.30 -7.27 -17.62
N THR A 112 5.43 -6.31 -17.94
CA THR A 112 5.81 -4.93 -18.28
C THR A 112 5.57 -4.01 -17.07
N GLU A 113 6.43 -3.02 -16.87
CA GLU A 113 6.30 -2.01 -15.80
C GLU A 113 5.33 -0.90 -16.21
N HIS A 114 4.41 -0.57 -15.30
CA HIS A 114 3.33 0.38 -15.47
C HIS A 114 3.16 1.20 -14.19
N CYS A 115 2.35 2.25 -14.26
CA CYS A 115 2.00 3.04 -13.10
C CYS A 115 0.60 3.61 -13.16
N ALA A 116 0.05 3.86 -11.97
CA ALA A 116 -1.24 4.46 -11.77
C ALA A 116 -1.16 5.55 -10.69
N LEU A 117 -2.05 6.54 -10.79
CA LEU A 117 -2.21 7.61 -9.83
C LEU A 117 -3.63 7.60 -9.30
N LEU A 118 -3.78 7.44 -7.99
CA LEU A 118 -5.06 7.53 -7.30
C LEU A 118 -5.13 8.82 -6.49
N ASN A 119 -6.32 9.39 -6.37
CA ASN A 119 -6.57 10.48 -5.43
C ASN A 119 -6.85 9.97 -4.01
N ALA A 120 -7.11 10.91 -3.08
CA ALA A 120 -7.40 10.61 -1.68
C ALA A 120 -8.64 9.72 -1.47
N SER A 121 -9.57 9.68 -2.43
CA SER A 121 -10.77 8.83 -2.40
C SER A 121 -10.60 7.54 -3.22
N GLY A 122 -9.36 7.16 -3.55
CA GLY A 122 -9.01 5.96 -4.30
C GLY A 122 -9.54 5.94 -5.73
N ALA A 123 -9.99 7.08 -6.26
CA ALA A 123 -10.40 7.21 -7.64
C ALA A 123 -9.18 7.40 -8.52
N GLU A 124 -9.09 6.57 -9.56
CA GLU A 124 -8.05 6.66 -10.58
C GLU A 124 -8.10 8.02 -11.28
N GLN A 125 -6.95 8.70 -11.29
CA GLN A 125 -6.75 9.95 -12.00
C GLN A 125 -6.03 9.71 -13.32
N TRP A 126 -5.15 8.70 -13.34
CA TRP A 126 -4.36 8.31 -14.49
C TRP A 126 -3.86 6.87 -14.32
N ASP A 127 -3.87 6.10 -15.40
CA ASP A 127 -3.27 4.76 -15.46
C ASP A 127 -2.62 4.57 -16.84
N ALA A 128 -1.35 4.20 -16.85
CA ALA A 128 -0.60 3.86 -18.06
C ALA A 128 -1.25 2.70 -18.84
N ASP A 129 -2.11 1.91 -18.20
CA ASP A 129 -2.85 0.79 -18.80
C ASP A 129 -4.01 1.18 -19.71
N THR A 130 -4.59 2.37 -19.56
CA THR A 130 -5.81 2.79 -20.26
C THR A 130 -5.57 3.85 -21.33
N GLY A 131 -4.36 4.41 -21.41
CA GLY A 131 -3.97 5.44 -22.37
C GLY A 131 -2.93 4.98 -23.39
N SER A 132 -3.15 5.29 -24.67
CA SER A 132 -2.04 5.34 -25.62
C SER A 132 -1.13 6.49 -25.18
N ASN A 133 0.04 6.15 -24.63
CA ASN A 133 1.32 6.86 -24.68
C ASN A 133 2.02 6.95 -23.31
N SER A 134 3.22 6.38 -23.28
CA SER A 134 4.33 6.53 -22.33
C SER A 134 4.33 5.61 -21.10
N ASN A 135 5.24 4.64 -21.13
CA ASN A 135 5.69 3.78 -20.03
C ASN A 135 6.46 4.59 -18.96
N THR A 136 6.14 5.85 -18.74
CA THR A 136 6.93 6.76 -17.90
C THR A 136 6.05 7.37 -16.85
N CYS A 137 6.37 7.04 -15.59
CA CYS A 137 5.70 7.52 -14.39
C CYS A 137 6.13 8.95 -14.04
N GLU A 138 6.09 9.86 -15.01
CA GLU A 138 6.37 11.27 -14.80
C GLU A 138 5.07 11.96 -14.41
N ALA A 139 4.95 12.27 -13.11
CA ALA A 139 3.88 13.11 -12.61
C ALA A 139 3.93 14.47 -13.33
N ALA A 140 2.80 14.91 -13.89
CA ALA A 140 2.65 16.30 -14.29
C ALA A 140 2.81 17.18 -13.03
N ALA A 141 3.88 17.96 -13.01
CA ALA A 141 4.22 18.90 -11.96
C ALA A 141 3.22 20.06 -11.86
#